data_AF-A0A7Y3BFF0-F1
#
_entry.id   AF-A0A7Y3BFF0-F1
#
_cell.length_a   1.000
_cell.length_b   1.000
_cell.length_c   1.000
_cell.angle_alpha   90.00
_cell.angle_beta   90.00
_cell.angle_gamma   90.00
#
_symmetry.space_group_name_H-M   'P 1'
#
loop_
_entity.id
_entity.type
_entity.pdbx_description
1 polymer ?
#
loop_
_entity_poly.entity_id
_entity_poly.type
_entity_poly.pdbx_seq_one_letter_code
_entity_poly.pdbx_strand_id
1 'polypeptide(L)'
;AKVFKPMLASAIIVGVVGQLQIALLASRIELEYGLPVRFEPSQFTSARWVTGPKDKVDAFVNVNKGHIAADNDGDTVYLTRLQWDIDRIERDHPELKLSATKEMMV
;
A
#
# COMPACT_ATOMS: atom_id res chain seq x y z
N ALA A 1 9.34 -6.98 -3.16
CA ALA A 1 8.21 -6.80 -2.24
C ALA A 1 8.30 -5.41 -1.62
N LYS A 2 7.17 -4.75 -1.38
CA LYS A 2 7.09 -3.50 -0.61
C LYS A 2 6.26 -3.76 0.64
N VAL A 3 6.58 -3.06 1.72
CA VAL A 3 5.87 -3.16 2.98
C VAL A 3 5.03 -1.91 3.16
N PHE A 4 3.78 -2.11 3.59
CA PHE A 4 2.82 -1.06 3.83
C PHE A 4 2.32 -1.15 5.27
N LYS A 5 2.27 0.00 5.94
CA LYS A 5 1.80 0.14 7.32
C LYS A 5 0.43 0.83 7.31
N PRO A 6 -0.69 0.09 7.42
CA PRO A 6 -2.02 0.68 7.45
C PRO A 6 -2.16 1.67 8.61
N MET A 7 -2.94 2.74 8.41
CA MET A 7 -3.17 3.72 9.47
C MET A 7 -4.04 3.19 10.61
N LEU A 8 -5.00 2.31 10.30
CA LEU A 8 -5.98 1.80 11.29
C LEU A 8 -5.73 0.35 11.73
N ALA A 9 -5.02 -0.45 10.93
CA ALA A 9 -4.78 -1.85 11.25
C ALA A 9 -3.37 -2.04 11.83
N SER A 10 -3.25 -2.90 12.84
CA SER A 10 -1.97 -3.27 13.44
C SER A 10 -1.13 -4.22 12.58
N ALA A 11 -1.80 -4.98 11.70
CA ALA A 11 -1.13 -5.91 10.80
C ALA A 11 -0.42 -5.17 9.66
N ILE A 12 0.85 -5.52 9.45
CA ILE A 12 1.64 -5.02 8.34
C ILE A 12 1.22 -5.75 7.06
N ILE A 13 1.11 -5.02 5.95
CA ILE A 13 0.77 -5.59 4.64
C ILE A 13 2.02 -5.67 3.78
N VAL A 14 2.20 -6.80 3.08
CA VAL A 14 3.27 -6.97 2.09
C VAL A 14 2.67 -6.97 0.68
N GLY A 15 3.08 -6.00 -0.14
CA GLY A 15 2.77 -5.95 -1.57
C GLY A 15 3.81 -6.68 -2.40
N VAL A 16 3.34 -7.56 -3.28
CA VAL A 16 4.15 -8.28 -4.27
C VAL A 16 3.57 -8.09 -5.66
N VAL A 17 4.42 -8.21 -6.69
CA VAL A 17 3.96 -8.18 -8.09
C VAL A 17 3.52 -9.58 -8.56
N GLY A 18 4.04 -10.64 -7.93
CA GLY A 18 3.68 -12.02 -8.24
C GLY A 18 3.71 -12.91 -7.00
N GLN A 19 2.84 -13.92 -6.97
CA GLN A 19 2.60 -14.79 -5.81
C GLN A 19 3.86 -15.52 -5.33
N LEU A 20 4.76 -15.91 -6.23
CA LEU A 20 6.03 -16.58 -5.89
C LEU A 20 6.88 -15.76 -4.92
N GLN A 21 6.81 -14.42 -5.00
CA GLN A 21 7.57 -13.55 -4.10
C GLN A 21 7.14 -13.70 -2.64
N ILE A 22 5.89 -14.10 -2.36
CA ILE A 22 5.41 -14.35 -1.00
C ILE A 22 6.10 -15.59 -0.43
N ALA A 23 6.12 -16.68 -1.20
CA ALA A 23 6.78 -17.93 -0.80
C ALA A 23 8.29 -17.74 -0.59
N LEU A 24 8.95 -16.98 -1.48
CA LEU A 24 10.36 -16.65 -1.33
C LEU A 24 10.62 -15.79 -0.09
N LEU A 25 9.74 -14.82 0.23
CA LEU A 25 9.87 -14.00 1.43
C LEU A 25 9.77 -14.86 2.70
N ALA A 26 8.78 -15.77 2.75
CA ALA A 26 8.60 -16.69 3.87
C ALA A 26 9.86 -17.54 4.11
N SER A 27 10.34 -18.19 3.05
CA SER A 27 11.53 -19.05 3.11
C SER A 27 12.79 -18.27 3.53
N ARG A 28 12.96 -17.03 3.05
CA ARG A 28 14.10 -16.20 3.45
C ARG A 28 14.05 -15.80 4.92
N ILE A 29 12.88 -15.42 5.44
CA ILE A 29 12.76 -15.03 6.86
C ILE A 29 13.09 -16.21 7.77
N GLU A 30 12.61 -17.40 7.41
CA GLU A 30 12.91 -18.63 8.16
C GLU A 30 14.40 -18.98 8.10
N LEU A 31 15.03 -18.93 6.93
CA LEU A 31 16.45 -19.27 6.76
C LEU A 31 17.41 -18.24 7.38
N GLU A 32 17.13 -16.94 7.21
CA GLU A 32 18.03 -15.86 7.65
C GLU A 32 17.84 -15.50 9.14
N TYR A 33 16.61 -15.62 9.67
CA TYR A 33 16.28 -15.17 11.03
C TYR A 33 15.73 -16.27 11.94
N GLY A 34 15.48 -17.48 11.43
CA GLY A 34 14.91 -18.59 12.22
C GLY A 34 13.49 -18.33 12.72
N LEU A 35 12.78 -17.38 12.13
CA LEU A 35 11.45 -16.96 12.57
C LEU A 35 10.36 -17.56 11.68
N PRO A 36 9.42 -18.35 12.22
CA PRO A 36 8.29 -18.82 11.45
C PRO A 36 7.34 -17.65 11.17
N VAL A 37 7.02 -17.42 9.90
CA VAL A 37 6.09 -16.37 9.46
C VAL A 37 4.92 -16.96 8.71
N ARG A 38 3.71 -16.45 9.00
CA ARG A 38 2.49 -16.78 8.30
C ARG A 38 1.96 -15.57 7.56
N PHE A 39 1.56 -15.76 6.31
CA PHE A 39 0.87 -14.75 5.51
C PHE A 39 -0.61 -15.08 5.41
N GLU A 40 -1.43 -14.04 5.47
CA GLU A 40 -2.88 -14.13 5.28
C GLU A 40 -3.28 -13.22 4.11
N PRO A 41 -4.30 -13.60 3.32
CA PRO A 41 -4.77 -12.79 2.22
C PRO A 41 -5.34 -11.46 2.74
N SER A 42 -4.94 -10.37 2.10
CA SER A 42 -5.50 -9.04 2.34
C SER A 42 -6.81 -8.86 1.56
N GLN A 43 -7.69 -8.00 2.06
CA GLN A 43 -8.86 -7.53 1.31
C GLN A 43 -8.50 -6.58 0.14
N PHE A 44 -7.27 -6.05 0.13
CA PHE A 44 -6.80 -5.13 -0.90
C PHE A 44 -6.10 -5.87 -2.03
N THR A 45 -6.36 -5.44 -3.26
CA THR A 45 -5.83 -6.05 -4.48
C THR A 45 -4.76 -5.20 -5.15
N SER A 46 -4.72 -3.90 -4.86
CA SER A 46 -3.78 -2.95 -5.45
C SER A 46 -3.43 -1.82 -4.49
N ALA A 47 -2.37 -1.10 -4.84
CA ALA A 47 -1.86 0.06 -4.11
C ALA A 47 -1.55 1.18 -5.10
N ARG A 48 -1.82 2.42 -4.70
CA ARG A 48 -1.51 3.64 -5.46
C ARG A 48 -0.82 4.65 -4.55
N TRP A 49 0.31 5.19 -4.99
CA TRP A 49 0.91 6.33 -4.30
C TRP A 49 0.10 7.57 -4.58
N VAL A 50 -0.18 8.34 -3.53
CA VAL A 50 -1.00 9.55 -3.62
C VAL A 50 -0.08 10.76 -3.59
N THR A 51 -0.20 11.62 -4.59
CA THR A 51 0.57 12.86 -4.68
C THR A 51 -0.38 14.02 -5.01
N GLY A 52 -0.06 15.22 -4.52
CA GLY A 52 -0.89 16.41 -4.71
C GLY A 52 -0.61 17.49 -3.67
N PRO A 53 -1.40 18.57 -3.64
CA PRO A 53 -1.29 19.60 -2.61
C PRO A 53 -1.48 19.04 -1.21
N LYS A 54 -0.68 19.50 -0.24
CA LYS A 54 -0.64 18.94 1.12
C LYS A 54 -1.99 18.95 1.82
N ASP A 55 -2.70 20.08 1.75
CA ASP A 55 -4.03 20.26 2.34
C ASP A 55 -5.05 19.27 1.78
N LYS A 56 -4.92 18.95 0.49
CA LYS A 56 -5.81 18.03 -0.22
C LYS A 56 -5.51 16.57 0.10
N VAL A 57 -4.22 16.22 0.18
CA VAL A 57 -3.78 14.90 0.64
C VAL A 57 -4.21 14.67 2.09
N ASP A 58 -4.01 15.64 2.98
CA ASP A 58 -4.38 15.52 4.39
C ASP A 58 -5.91 15.36 4.56
N ALA A 59 -6.72 16.11 3.80
CA ALA A 59 -8.17 15.94 3.76
C ALA A 59 -8.59 14.55 3.25
N PHE A 60 -7.99 14.11 2.13
CA PHE A 60 -8.24 12.79 1.55
C PHE A 60 -7.91 11.65 2.51
N VAL A 61 -6.76 11.75 3.19
CA VAL A 61 -6.32 10.77 4.19
C VAL A 61 -7.32 10.69 5.33
N ASN A 62 -7.81 11.84 5.82
CA ASN A 62 -8.74 11.89 6.93
C ASN A 62 -10.07 11.20 6.63
N VAL A 63 -10.56 11.28 5.38
CA VAL A 63 -11.81 10.63 4.95
C VAL A 63 -11.60 9.13 4.69
N ASN A 64 -10.43 8.75 4.18
CA ASN A 64 -10.19 7.39 3.67
C ASN A 64 -9.31 6.52 4.58
N LYS A 65 -9.13 6.86 5.87
CA LYS A 65 -8.17 6.22 6.80
C LYS A 65 -8.13 4.68 6.76
N GLY A 66 -9.26 4.01 6.56
CA GLY A 66 -9.32 2.54 6.46
C GLY A 66 -8.64 1.95 5.21
N HIS A 67 -8.38 2.78 4.21
CA HIS A 67 -7.71 2.45 2.96
C HIS A 67 -6.32 3.12 2.86
N ILE A 68 -5.86 3.84 3.88
CA ILE A 68 -4.56 4.51 3.83
C ILE A 68 -3.51 3.68 4.55
N ALA A 69 -2.36 3.58 3.92
CA ALA A 69 -1.13 3.07 4.51
C ALA A 69 0.04 4.01 4.21
N ALA A 70 1.12 3.88 4.98
CA ALA A 70 2.42 4.43 4.63
C ALA A 70 3.30 3.35 4.02
N ASP A 71 4.07 3.68 2.99
CA ASP A 71 5.18 2.83 2.56
C ASP A 71 6.39 2.95 3.51
N ASN A 72 7.46 2.21 3.22
CA ASN A 72 8.67 2.25 4.04
C ASN A 72 9.39 3.61 4.04
N ASP A 73 9.17 4.43 3.01
CA ASP A 73 9.77 5.75 2.88
C ASP A 73 8.90 6.83 3.56
N GLY A 74 7.73 6.44 4.07
CA GLY A 74 6.76 7.33 4.72
C GLY A 74 5.73 7.94 3.76
N ASP A 75 5.73 7.54 2.50
CA ASP A 75 4.82 8.10 1.50
C ASP A 75 3.42 7.52 1.64
N THR A 76 2.42 8.38 1.41
CA THR A 76 1.01 8.01 1.48
C THR A 76 0.63 7.08 0.34
N VAL A 77 0.10 5.92 0.72
CA VAL A 77 -0.39 4.89 -0.19
C VAL A 77 -1.88 4.67 0.05
N TYR A 78 -2.67 4.73 -1.02
CA TYR A 78 -4.06 4.33 -1.03
C TYR A 78 -4.17 2.87 -1.47
N LEU A 79 -4.72 2.04 -0.58
CA LEU A 79 -4.97 0.62 -0.78
C LEU A 79 -6.38 0.43 -1.36
N THR A 80 -6.45 -0.26 -2.49
CA THR A 80 -7.66 -0.38 -3.30
C THR A 80 -8.10 -1.82 -3.40
N ARG A 81 -9.41 -2.04 -3.37
CA ARG A 81 -10.01 -3.38 -3.51
C ARG A 81 -10.34 -3.68 -4.96
N LEU A 82 -10.77 -2.66 -5.70
CA LEU A 82 -11.28 -2.77 -7.07
C LEU A 82 -10.91 -1.50 -7.87
N GLN A 83 -10.99 -1.57 -9.20
CA GLN A 83 -10.75 -0.42 -10.09
C GLN A 83 -11.65 0.78 -9.77
N TRP A 84 -12.91 0.52 -9.38
CA TRP A 84 -13.85 1.57 -8.98
C TRP A 84 -13.35 2.45 -7.83
N ASP A 85 -12.59 1.89 -6.88
CA ASP A 85 -12.01 2.67 -5.77
C ASP A 85 -11.03 3.73 -6.32
N ILE A 86 -10.34 3.45 -7.44
CA ILE A 86 -9.41 4.38 -8.12
C ILE A 86 -10.21 5.43 -8.88
N ASP A 87 -11.12 4.99 -9.76
CA ASP A 87 -11.90 5.87 -10.65
C ASP A 87 -12.71 6.90 -9.86
N ARG A 88 -13.25 6.50 -8.70
CA ARG A 88 -13.96 7.40 -7.79
C ARG A 88 -13.05 8.52 -7.28
N ILE A 89 -11.84 8.18 -6.84
CA ILE A 89 -10.93 9.19 -6.27
C ILE A 89 -10.41 10.13 -7.35
N GLU A 90 -10.07 9.63 -8.53
CA GLU A 90 -9.66 10.48 -9.65
C GLU A 90 -10.76 11.46 -10.10
N ARG A 91 -12.02 11.04 -10.01
CA ARG A 91 -13.18 11.90 -10.32
C ARG A 91 -13.47 12.91 -9.22
N ASP A 92 -13.48 12.47 -7.95
CA ASP A 92 -13.93 13.28 -6.83
C ASP A 92 -12.80 14.20 -6.30
N HIS A 93 -11.54 13.86 -6.59
CA HIS A 93 -10.34 14.61 -6.22
C HIS A 93 -9.38 14.78 -7.42
N PRO A 94 -9.76 15.53 -8.46
CA PRO A 94 -8.95 15.71 -9.67
C PRO A 94 -7.59 16.38 -9.41
N GLU A 95 -7.42 17.04 -8.26
CA GLU A 95 -6.14 17.61 -7.82
C GLU A 95 -5.14 16.59 -7.28
N LEU A 96 -5.60 15.37 -6.98
CA LEU A 96 -4.76 14.28 -6.50
C LEU A 96 -4.39 13.36 -7.66
N LYS A 97 -3.13 12.93 -7.67
CA LYS A 97 -2.61 11.96 -8.63
C LYS A 97 -2.35 10.64 -7.93
N LEU A 98 -3.00 9.60 -8.45
CA LEU A 98 -2.78 8.21 -8.06
C LEU A 98 -1.77 7.56 -9.01
N SER A 99 -0.61 7.16 -8.49
CA SER A 99 0.43 6.50 -9.29
C SER A 99 0.50 5.01 -9.00
N ALA A 100 0.53 4.19 -10.05
CA ALA A 100 0.77 2.75 -9.96
C ALA A 100 2.25 2.40 -9.75
N THR A 101 3.15 3.34 -10.01
CA THR A 101 4.59 3.19 -9.88
C THR A 101 5.18 4.35 -9.08
N LYS A 102 6.27 4.07 -8.39
CA LYS A 102 7.10 5.08 -7.74
C LYS A 102 8.53 4.87 -8.23
N GLU A 103 9.14 5.92 -8.75
CA GLU A 103 10.56 5.89 -9.05
C GLU A 103 11.33 5.72 -7.75
N MET A 104 12.15 4.68 -7.68
CA MET A 104 13.03 4.47 -6.54
C MET A 104 14.25 5.36 -6.75
N MET A 105 14.42 6.37 -5.89
CA MET A 105 15.71 7.07 -5.81
C MET A 105 16.73 6.06 -5.27
N VAL A 106 17.69 5.70 -6.11
CA VAL A 106 18.85 4.86 -5.76
C VAL A 106 19.95 5.75 -5.22
#